data_AF-A0A929TK32-F1
#
_entry.id   AF-A0A929TK32-F1
#
_cell.length_a   1.000
_cell.length_b   1.000
_cell.length_c   1.000
_cell.angle_alpha   90.00
_cell.angle_beta   90.00
_cell.angle_gamma   90.00
#
_symmetry.space_group_name_H-M   'P 1'
#
loop_
_entity.id
_entity.type
_entity.pdbx_description
1 polymer ?
#
loop_
_entity_poly.entity_id
_entity_poly.type
_entity_poly.pdbx_seq_one_letter_code
_entity_poly.pdbx_strand_id
1 'polypeptide(L)'
;MKGYGRAVECGKKIYVIPLHNLEIAVIEENHEMRKIPLRPHHVIYRFFLDSIRIGEYIFLIPIEYPYLVRFDLRNEEIRYLEMERGFFGDYTVHDNIKNVAHCIYENYLIVASPVKSYFMAIDYETMEVESVLPGGVEHGGFSCIATDFDQARIWFLPSSGHFFGCWDPMRGDVKTFDYCVKEESVHSEKENFKVEDLSFFSLVVSPKGVLLASKDGQHFLLFDCETKKFHRWNPPFSLPSHPQSCYYSCPITGVLFRHISDEAGSRQLPGTIRYFSMPDRKLYALSEDLEGYKEIPIQFLSKELKEHCYGFARHAPWRRYGCYEDAFHTLPAFLDGTLPGSPFDSVKAIQDYQEIIENADGTCGQKTHEAVKNILMNQSKGGR
;
A
#
# COMPACT_ATOMS: atom_id res chain seq x y z
N MET A 1 -10.90 2.90 -15.06
CA MET A 1 -10.16 1.68 -14.68
C MET A 1 -10.09 1.65 -13.16
N LYS A 2 -10.77 0.73 -12.48
CA LYS A 2 -11.06 0.85 -11.03
C LYS A 2 -10.56 -0.40 -10.30
N GLY A 3 -9.82 -0.25 -9.20
CA GLY A 3 -9.16 -1.38 -8.52
C GLY A 3 -7.75 -1.69 -9.03
N TYR A 4 -7.09 -0.71 -9.64
CA TYR A 4 -5.72 -0.77 -10.14
C TYR A 4 -4.83 0.20 -9.35
N GLY A 5 -3.53 -0.08 -9.27
CA GLY A 5 -2.60 0.64 -8.38
C GLY A 5 -1.39 1.26 -9.06
N ARG A 6 -0.92 0.69 -10.16
CA ARG A 6 0.26 1.15 -10.88
C ARG A 6 0.03 1.05 -12.37
N ALA A 7 0.62 1.95 -13.14
CA ALA A 7 0.70 1.86 -14.59
C ALA A 7 2.17 1.76 -14.98
N VAL A 8 2.49 0.87 -15.92
CA VAL A 8 3.84 0.66 -16.44
C VAL A 8 3.78 0.79 -17.95
N GLU A 9 4.54 1.73 -18.48
CA GLU A 9 4.72 1.91 -19.92
C GLU A 9 5.81 0.97 -20.43
N CYS A 10 5.53 0.24 -21.50
CA CYS A 10 6.53 -0.56 -22.20
C CYS A 10 6.26 -0.52 -23.71
N GLY A 11 7.17 0.14 -24.43
CA GLY A 11 7.02 0.40 -25.86
C GLY A 11 5.82 1.31 -26.12
N LYS A 12 4.81 0.78 -26.82
CA LYS A 12 3.58 1.49 -27.22
C LYS A 12 2.36 1.08 -26.40
N LYS A 13 2.56 0.32 -25.33
CA LYS A 13 1.51 -0.21 -24.46
C LYS A 13 1.66 0.35 -23.06
N ILE A 14 0.52 0.55 -22.40
CA ILE A 14 0.45 0.86 -20.97
C ILE A 14 -0.23 -0.32 -20.28
N TYR A 15 0.51 -0.97 -19.38
CA TYR A 15 0.00 -2.03 -18.53
C TYR A 15 -0.44 -1.45 -17.20
N VAL A 16 -1.70 -1.64 -16.85
CA VAL A 16 -2.30 -1.14 -15.62
C VAL A 16 -2.53 -2.31 -14.68
N ILE A 17 -1.85 -2.26 -13.53
CA ILE A 17 -1.65 -3.39 -12.61
C ILE A 17 -2.73 -3.38 -11.51
N PRO A 18 -3.41 -4.51 -11.25
CA PRO A 18 -4.51 -4.56 -10.32
C PRO A 18 -4.06 -4.52 -8.86
N LEU A 19 -4.92 -3.97 -8.00
CA LEU A 19 -4.88 -4.09 -6.54
C LEU A 19 -6.11 -4.86 -6.00
N HIS A 20 -7.28 -4.59 -6.58
CA HIS A 20 -8.58 -5.14 -6.17
C HIS A 20 -9.28 -5.94 -7.28
N ASN A 21 -8.60 -6.21 -8.39
CA ASN A 21 -9.13 -7.02 -9.49
C ASN A 21 -8.22 -8.22 -9.77
N LEU A 22 -8.76 -9.17 -10.55
CA LEU A 22 -8.04 -10.32 -11.07
C LEU A 22 -7.82 -10.20 -12.58
N GLU A 23 -7.46 -9.00 -13.04
CA GLU A 23 -7.16 -8.72 -14.44
C GLU A 23 -6.12 -7.61 -14.52
N ILE A 24 -5.16 -7.77 -15.44
CA ILE A 24 -4.24 -6.71 -15.86
C ILE A 24 -4.89 -6.02 -17.06
N ALA A 25 -5.06 -4.71 -17.01
CA ALA A 25 -5.57 -3.95 -18.13
C ALA A 25 -4.42 -3.50 -19.02
N VAL A 26 -4.58 -3.62 -20.34
CA VAL A 26 -3.62 -3.16 -21.33
C VAL A 26 -4.29 -2.09 -22.16
N ILE A 27 -3.70 -0.90 -22.18
CA ILE A 27 -4.07 0.19 -23.08
C ILE A 27 -3.10 0.12 -24.26
N GLU A 28 -3.66 -0.14 -25.43
CA GLU A 28 -2.92 -0.19 -26.69
C GLU A 28 -2.67 1.23 -27.25
N GLU A 29 -1.80 1.35 -28.25
CA GLU A 29 -1.42 2.64 -28.86
C GLU A 29 -2.63 3.42 -29.41
N ASN A 30 -3.64 2.71 -29.91
CA ASN A 30 -4.89 3.27 -30.42
C ASN A 30 -5.91 3.62 -29.30
N HIS A 31 -5.48 3.56 -28.04
CA HIS A 31 -6.31 3.73 -26.83
C HIS A 31 -7.38 2.66 -26.61
N GLU A 32 -7.35 1.55 -27.37
CA GLU A 32 -8.20 0.40 -27.06
C GLU A 32 -7.73 -0.28 -25.77
N MET A 33 -8.68 -0.73 -24.98
CA MET A 33 -8.42 -1.43 -23.73
C MET A 33 -8.77 -2.90 -23.88
N ARG A 34 -7.83 -3.78 -23.55
CA ARG A 34 -8.10 -5.20 -23.30
C ARG A 34 -7.67 -5.60 -21.91
N LYS A 35 -8.11 -6.78 -21.48
CA LYS A 35 -7.87 -7.33 -20.14
C LYS A 35 -7.24 -8.70 -20.24
N ILE A 36 -6.21 -8.94 -19.45
CA ILE A 36 -5.56 -10.23 -19.28
C ILE A 36 -6.00 -10.79 -17.93
N PRO A 37 -6.80 -11.87 -17.90
CA PRO A 37 -7.33 -12.42 -16.65
C PRO A 37 -6.24 -13.14 -15.83
N LEU A 38 -6.32 -12.99 -14.51
CA LEU A 38 -5.57 -13.78 -13.54
C LEU A 38 -6.43 -14.98 -13.08
N ARG A 39 -5.81 -15.98 -12.44
CA ARG A 39 -6.54 -17.13 -11.89
C ARG A 39 -7.64 -16.66 -10.92
N PRO A 40 -8.91 -17.07 -11.10
CA PRO A 40 -9.99 -16.70 -10.19
C PRO A 40 -9.70 -17.13 -8.75
N HIS A 41 -9.95 -16.25 -7.80
CA HIS A 41 -9.93 -16.55 -6.37
C HIS A 41 -10.89 -15.63 -5.64
N HIS A 42 -11.46 -16.12 -4.54
CA HIS A 42 -12.31 -15.30 -3.69
C HIS A 42 -11.48 -14.75 -2.54
N VAL A 43 -11.40 -13.42 -2.44
CA VAL A 43 -10.81 -12.71 -1.29
C VAL A 43 -11.87 -11.83 -0.66
N ILE A 44 -11.71 -11.53 0.62
CA ILE A 44 -12.68 -10.74 1.38
C ILE A 44 -12.42 -9.25 1.20
N TYR A 45 -11.15 -8.82 1.15
CA TYR A 45 -10.80 -7.41 1.13
C TYR A 45 -10.01 -6.96 -0.12
N ARG A 46 -8.81 -7.50 -0.33
CA ARG A 46 -7.87 -7.03 -1.37
C ARG A 46 -7.03 -8.18 -1.91
N PHE A 47 -6.70 -8.16 -3.19
CA PHE A 47 -5.89 -9.22 -3.82
C PHE A 47 -4.39 -8.95 -3.69
N PHE A 48 -3.96 -7.74 -4.04
CA PHE A 48 -2.54 -7.36 -4.09
C PHE A 48 -2.27 -6.11 -3.27
N LEU A 49 -1.17 -6.10 -2.52
CA LEU A 49 -0.71 -4.94 -1.75
C LEU A 49 0.02 -3.94 -2.64
N ASP A 50 0.91 -4.43 -3.50
CA ASP A 50 1.77 -3.61 -4.37
C ASP A 50 2.20 -4.42 -5.61
N SER A 51 2.96 -3.78 -6.48
CA SER A 51 3.64 -4.41 -7.61
C SER A 51 5.03 -3.81 -7.78
N ILE A 52 6.01 -4.61 -8.21
CA ILE A 52 7.37 -4.13 -8.49
C ILE A 52 7.83 -4.60 -9.86
N ARG A 53 8.49 -3.71 -10.61
CA ARG A 53 9.12 -4.04 -11.89
C ARG A 53 10.57 -4.46 -11.65
N ILE A 54 10.97 -5.59 -12.22
CA ILE A 54 12.34 -6.09 -12.24
C ILE A 54 12.69 -6.43 -13.69
N GLY A 55 13.47 -5.57 -14.34
CA GLY A 55 13.75 -5.67 -15.77
C GLY A 55 12.48 -5.70 -16.62
N GLU A 56 12.27 -6.79 -17.34
CA GLU A 56 11.09 -7.02 -18.19
C GLU A 56 9.94 -7.73 -17.49
N TYR A 57 10.04 -7.93 -16.17
CA TYR A 57 9.01 -8.57 -15.38
C TYR A 57 8.31 -7.60 -14.44
N ILE A 58 7.02 -7.81 -14.22
CA ILE A 58 6.25 -7.17 -13.15
C ILE A 58 5.83 -8.25 -12.17
N PHE A 59 6.20 -8.08 -10.91
CA PHE A 59 5.75 -8.90 -9.81
C PHE A 59 4.58 -8.23 -9.11
N LEU A 60 3.46 -8.94 -8.96
CA LEU A 60 2.33 -8.50 -8.14
C LEU A 60 2.47 -9.16 -6.78
N ILE A 61 2.60 -8.33 -5.74
CA ILE A 61 2.81 -8.75 -4.37
C ILE A 61 1.44 -8.95 -3.71
N PRO A 62 1.07 -10.20 -3.37
CA PRO A 62 -0.25 -10.50 -2.86
C PRO A 62 -0.45 -10.03 -1.42
N ILE A 63 -1.72 -9.96 -1.02
CA ILE A 63 -2.13 -9.78 0.37
C ILE A 63 -3.00 -10.96 0.83
N GLU A 64 -4.19 -11.13 0.27
CA GLU A 64 -5.05 -12.32 0.48
C GLU A 64 -5.02 -13.29 -0.70
N TYR A 65 -4.51 -12.85 -1.86
CA TYR A 65 -4.40 -13.72 -3.02
C TYR A 65 -3.31 -14.80 -2.76
N PRO A 66 -3.56 -16.09 -3.02
CA PRO A 66 -2.63 -17.15 -2.62
C PRO A 66 -1.38 -17.22 -3.50
N TYR A 67 -1.26 -16.39 -4.52
CA TYR A 67 -0.15 -16.43 -5.47
C TYR A 67 0.62 -15.10 -5.52
N LEU A 68 1.94 -15.19 -5.46
CA LEU A 68 2.80 -14.16 -6.02
C LEU A 68 2.86 -14.35 -7.53
N VAL A 69 2.55 -13.28 -8.27
CA VAL A 69 2.36 -13.35 -9.73
C VAL A 69 3.50 -12.63 -10.43
N ARG A 70 4.13 -13.28 -11.40
CA ARG A 70 5.08 -12.64 -12.31
C ARG A 70 4.46 -12.51 -13.69
N PHE A 71 4.45 -11.31 -14.23
CA PHE A 71 4.01 -10.98 -15.58
C PHE A 71 5.20 -10.57 -16.45
N ASP A 72 5.38 -11.21 -17.60
CA ASP A 72 6.46 -10.91 -18.56
C ASP A 72 6.00 -9.88 -19.60
N LEU A 73 6.66 -8.72 -19.65
CA LEU A 73 6.30 -7.63 -20.56
C LEU A 73 6.61 -7.93 -22.03
N ARG A 74 7.45 -8.92 -22.33
CA ARG A 74 7.88 -9.26 -23.70
C ARG A 74 6.84 -10.07 -24.45
N ASN A 75 6.20 -11.01 -23.75
CA ASN A 75 5.28 -11.99 -24.34
C ASN A 75 3.95 -12.12 -23.59
N GLU A 76 3.74 -11.34 -22.52
CA GLU A 76 2.55 -11.33 -21.67
C GLU A 76 2.29 -12.67 -20.94
N GLU A 77 3.33 -13.50 -20.77
CA GLU A 77 3.27 -14.74 -19.99
C GLU A 77 3.06 -14.44 -18.51
N ILE A 78 2.18 -15.22 -17.86
CA ILE A 78 1.94 -15.14 -16.42
C ILE A 78 2.43 -16.41 -15.75
N ARG A 79 3.30 -16.25 -14.74
CA ARG A 79 3.69 -17.32 -13.81
C ARG A 79 3.14 -17.05 -12.42
N TYR A 80 2.86 -18.14 -11.72
CA TYR A 80 2.30 -18.12 -10.37
C TYR A 80 3.22 -18.90 -9.45
N LEU A 81 3.60 -18.28 -8.34
CA LEU A 81 4.21 -18.94 -7.19
C LEU A 81 3.15 -19.02 -6.08
N GLU A 82 2.80 -20.22 -5.66
CA GLU A 82 1.89 -20.42 -4.52
C GLU A 82 2.60 -20.07 -3.22
N MET A 83 2.01 -19.17 -2.45
CA MET A 83 2.59 -18.67 -1.20
C MET A 83 2.19 -19.56 -0.03
N GLU A 84 3.09 -19.71 0.95
CA GLU A 84 2.75 -20.38 2.21
C GLU A 84 1.54 -19.68 2.85
N ARG A 85 0.54 -20.46 3.26
CA ARG A 85 -0.66 -19.93 3.92
C ARG A 85 -0.27 -19.14 5.17
N GLY A 86 -0.74 -17.90 5.25
CA GLY A 86 -0.45 -17.02 6.38
C GLY A 86 0.96 -16.42 6.35
N PHE A 87 1.70 -16.54 5.23
CA PHE A 87 2.98 -15.87 5.07
C PHE A 87 2.87 -14.35 5.27
N PHE A 88 1.82 -13.70 4.78
CA PHE A 88 1.61 -12.27 5.02
C PHE A 88 0.83 -11.95 6.31
N GLY A 89 0.54 -12.97 7.12
CA GLY A 89 -0.35 -12.86 8.27
C GLY A 89 -1.83 -12.84 7.88
N ASP A 90 -2.68 -12.81 8.90
CA ASP A 90 -4.13 -12.65 8.74
C ASP A 90 -4.50 -11.18 8.94
N TYR A 91 -5.10 -10.57 7.92
CA TYR A 91 -5.58 -9.18 7.95
C TYR A 91 -6.97 -9.04 8.58
N THR A 92 -7.65 -10.15 8.91
CA THR A 92 -8.92 -10.13 9.65
C THR A 92 -8.73 -9.90 11.14
N VAL A 93 -7.50 -10.05 11.64
CA VAL A 93 -7.14 -9.88 13.05
C VAL A 93 -6.33 -8.58 13.21
N HIS A 94 -7.04 -7.49 13.51
CA HIS A 94 -6.57 -6.14 13.88
C HIS A 94 -6.25 -5.14 12.74
N ASP A 95 -6.68 -3.89 12.96
CA ASP A 95 -6.49 -2.65 12.15
C ASP A 95 -5.02 -2.23 11.88
N ASN A 96 -4.05 -3.09 12.18
CA ASN A 96 -2.66 -2.81 11.90
C ASN A 96 -2.33 -3.23 10.47
N ILE A 97 -2.21 -2.24 9.57
CA ILE A 97 -1.64 -2.45 8.24
C ILE A 97 -0.25 -3.07 8.41
N LYS A 98 -0.16 -4.38 8.17
CA LYS A 98 1.11 -5.09 8.04
C LYS A 98 1.61 -4.88 6.62
N ASN A 99 2.71 -4.14 6.47
CA ASN A 99 3.37 -4.02 5.17
C ASN A 99 4.00 -5.35 4.81
N VAL A 100 3.86 -5.74 3.55
CA VAL A 100 4.73 -6.75 2.95
C VAL A 100 6.02 -6.04 2.56
N ALA A 101 7.09 -6.34 3.28
CA ALA A 101 8.40 -5.81 3.01
C ALA A 101 9.02 -6.57 1.82
N HIS A 102 9.52 -5.84 0.83
CA HIS A 102 10.20 -6.44 -0.31
C HIS A 102 11.32 -5.53 -0.82
N CYS A 103 12.37 -6.11 -1.39
CA CYS A 103 13.42 -5.39 -2.10
C CYS A 103 13.99 -6.26 -3.23
N ILE A 104 14.83 -5.66 -4.06
CA ILE A 104 15.56 -6.36 -5.11
C ILE A 104 16.98 -6.54 -4.64
N TYR A 105 17.49 -7.77 -4.73
CA TYR A 105 18.86 -8.13 -4.43
C TYR A 105 19.42 -8.96 -5.58
N GLU A 106 20.35 -8.41 -6.35
CA GLU A 106 20.91 -9.00 -7.56
C GLU A 106 19.80 -9.52 -8.50
N ASN A 107 19.72 -10.83 -8.69
CA ASN A 107 18.72 -11.52 -9.51
C ASN A 107 17.50 -12.02 -8.73
N TYR A 108 17.32 -11.57 -7.48
CA TYR A 108 16.26 -12.01 -6.60
C TYR A 108 15.30 -10.88 -6.22
N LEU A 109 14.01 -11.19 -6.24
CA LEU A 109 13.03 -10.49 -5.44
C LEU A 109 13.08 -11.09 -4.02
N ILE A 110 13.48 -10.28 -3.06
CA ILE A 110 13.42 -10.66 -1.65
C ILE A 110 12.09 -10.19 -1.08
N VAL A 111 11.33 -11.11 -0.48
CA VAL A 111 10.06 -10.82 0.19
C VAL A 111 10.15 -11.26 1.64
N ALA A 112 9.83 -10.36 2.56
CA ALA A 112 9.83 -10.62 3.98
C ALA A 112 8.40 -10.62 4.54
N SER A 113 8.14 -11.59 5.40
CA SER A 113 6.87 -11.73 6.09
C SER A 113 6.79 -10.79 7.29
N PRO A 114 5.65 -10.16 7.57
CA PRO A 114 5.42 -9.41 8.82
C PRO A 114 5.16 -10.31 10.04
N VAL A 115 5.07 -11.63 9.87
CA VAL A 115 4.76 -12.59 10.95
C VAL A 115 5.68 -13.81 11.00
N LYS A 116 6.57 -13.99 10.02
CA LYS A 116 7.57 -15.06 9.96
C LYS A 116 8.98 -14.46 10.01
N SER A 117 9.88 -15.16 10.68
CA SER A 117 11.28 -14.74 10.89
C SER A 117 12.23 -15.07 9.74
N TYR A 118 11.71 -15.22 8.52
CA TYR A 118 12.50 -15.56 7.34
C TYR A 118 12.11 -14.72 6.11
N PHE A 119 13.04 -14.61 5.16
CA PHE A 119 12.83 -14.02 3.84
C PHE A 119 12.66 -15.13 2.80
N MET A 120 11.84 -14.87 1.78
CA MET A 120 11.86 -15.64 0.55
C MET A 120 12.70 -14.90 -0.48
N ALA A 121 13.77 -15.53 -0.95
CA ALA A 121 14.52 -15.08 -2.12
C ALA A 121 13.96 -15.79 -3.34
N ILE A 122 13.42 -15.03 -4.29
CA ILE A 122 12.76 -15.55 -5.48
C ILE A 122 13.58 -15.12 -6.69
N ASP A 123 14.21 -16.07 -7.38
CA ASP A 123 14.94 -15.75 -8.61
C ASP A 123 13.93 -15.25 -9.66
N TYR A 124 14.16 -14.04 -10.19
CA TYR A 124 13.12 -13.37 -10.96
C TYR A 124 12.86 -14.03 -12.32
N GLU A 125 13.80 -14.82 -12.85
CA GLU A 125 13.69 -15.49 -14.15
C GLU A 125 13.10 -16.89 -14.05
N THR A 126 13.58 -17.67 -13.10
CA THR A 126 13.20 -19.08 -12.93
C THR A 126 11.96 -19.24 -12.05
N MET A 127 11.70 -18.28 -11.15
CA MET A 127 10.72 -18.38 -10.05
C MET A 127 11.09 -19.44 -9.00
N GLU A 128 12.35 -19.89 -8.98
CA GLU A 128 12.87 -20.74 -7.90
C GLU A 128 12.94 -19.95 -6.59
N VAL A 129 12.63 -20.63 -5.48
CA VAL A 129 12.48 -20.00 -4.16
C VAL A 129 13.47 -20.61 -3.19
N GLU A 130 14.20 -19.74 -2.51
CA GLU A 130 15.04 -20.10 -1.37
C GLU A 130 14.54 -19.38 -0.12
N SER A 131 14.32 -20.15 0.95
CA SER A 131 14.02 -19.56 2.26
C SER A 131 15.31 -19.18 2.95
N VAL A 132 15.45 -17.89 3.27
CA VAL A 132 16.59 -17.34 3.96
C VAL A 132 16.20 -16.99 5.39
N LEU A 133 16.92 -17.57 6.34
CA LEU A 133 16.84 -17.18 7.75
C LEU A 133 17.98 -16.20 8.05
N PRO A 134 17.73 -14.89 8.11
CA PRO A 134 18.77 -13.95 8.54
C PRO A 134 19.27 -14.30 9.95
N GLY A 135 18.45 -14.90 10.82
CA GLY A 135 18.82 -15.12 12.22
C GLY A 135 18.72 -13.82 13.03
N GLY A 136 18.82 -13.91 14.36
CA GLY A 136 18.72 -12.75 15.26
C GLY A 136 17.31 -12.19 15.50
N VAL A 137 16.28 -12.71 14.81
CA VAL A 137 14.86 -12.44 15.08
C VAL A 137 14.21 -13.74 15.55
N GLU A 138 14.29 -14.01 16.85
CA GLU A 138 13.76 -15.26 17.43
C GLU A 138 12.22 -15.33 17.33
N HIS A 139 11.55 -14.18 17.42
CA HIS A 139 10.10 -14.06 17.37
C HIS A 139 9.68 -12.78 16.64
N GLY A 140 8.86 -12.92 15.58
CA GLY A 140 8.32 -11.80 14.81
C GLY A 140 8.70 -11.84 13.33
N GLY A 141 8.07 -10.97 12.54
CA GLY A 141 8.45 -10.75 11.15
C GLY A 141 9.08 -9.39 10.92
N PHE A 142 9.04 -8.91 9.69
CA PHE A 142 9.69 -7.70 9.22
C PHE A 142 8.67 -6.74 8.60
N SER A 143 8.82 -5.46 8.89
CA SER A 143 7.92 -4.39 8.42
C SER A 143 8.48 -3.61 7.23
N CYS A 144 9.80 -3.59 7.06
CA CYS A 144 10.48 -2.91 5.97
C CYS A 144 11.84 -3.57 5.71
N ILE A 145 12.24 -3.65 4.44
CA ILE A 145 13.58 -4.05 4.02
C ILE A 145 14.09 -3.12 2.90
N ALA A 146 15.40 -2.88 2.85
CA ALA A 146 16.05 -2.18 1.75
C ALA A 146 17.49 -2.67 1.56
N THR A 147 18.05 -2.51 0.37
CA THR A 147 19.44 -2.90 0.09
C THR A 147 20.40 -1.70 0.14
N ASP A 148 21.67 -2.00 0.37
CA ASP A 148 22.76 -1.04 0.11
C ASP A 148 22.86 -0.70 -1.39
N PHE A 149 23.55 0.40 -1.70
CA PHE A 149 23.82 0.84 -3.08
C PHE A 149 24.64 -0.18 -3.89
N ASP A 150 25.61 -0.80 -3.23
CA ASP A 150 26.45 -1.85 -3.79
C ASP A 150 25.82 -3.24 -3.65
N GLN A 151 24.60 -3.30 -3.09
CA GLN A 151 23.90 -4.54 -2.75
C GLN A 151 24.77 -5.49 -1.91
N ALA A 152 25.65 -4.96 -1.05
CA ALA A 152 26.42 -5.81 -0.13
C ALA A 152 25.56 -6.34 1.02
N ARG A 153 24.54 -5.58 1.44
CA ARG A 153 23.67 -5.96 2.57
C ARG A 153 22.22 -5.63 2.31
N ILE A 154 21.37 -6.34 3.05
CA ILE A 154 19.95 -6.05 3.21
C ILE A 154 19.72 -5.54 4.62
N TRP A 155 19.23 -4.32 4.73
CA TRP A 155 18.77 -3.71 5.97
C TRP A 155 17.30 -4.03 6.21
N PHE A 156 16.93 -4.21 7.47
CA PHE A 156 15.58 -4.56 7.83
C PHE A 156 15.12 -3.90 9.14
N LEU A 157 13.81 -3.62 9.18
CA LEU A 157 13.09 -3.27 10.40
C LEU A 157 12.20 -4.45 10.81
N PRO A 158 12.23 -4.87 12.07
CA PRO A 158 11.30 -5.88 12.56
C PRO A 158 9.87 -5.33 12.59
N SER A 159 8.88 -6.21 12.64
CA SER A 159 7.48 -5.83 12.86
C SER A 159 7.20 -5.46 14.32
N SER A 160 8.08 -5.82 15.24
CA SER A 160 7.99 -5.54 16.67
C SER A 160 9.38 -5.46 17.30
N GLY A 161 9.54 -4.62 18.32
CA GLY A 161 10.79 -4.44 19.07
C GLY A 161 11.53 -3.15 18.71
N HIS A 162 12.59 -2.87 19.48
CA HIS A 162 13.35 -1.62 19.39
C HIS A 162 14.75 -1.81 18.81
N PHE A 163 14.82 -2.52 17.70
CA PHE A 163 16.08 -2.75 16.99
C PHE A 163 15.87 -2.63 15.49
N PHE A 164 16.96 -2.42 14.78
CA PHE A 164 17.04 -2.62 13.34
C PHE A 164 18.27 -3.47 13.05
N GLY A 165 18.33 -4.08 11.87
CA GLY A 165 19.45 -4.96 11.55
C GLY A 165 19.87 -4.91 10.10
N CYS A 166 20.98 -5.57 9.82
CA CYS A 166 21.40 -5.90 8.47
C CYS A 166 21.84 -7.34 8.37
N TRP A 167 21.62 -7.88 7.18
CA TRP A 167 22.03 -9.20 6.74
C TRP A 167 22.99 -9.06 5.56
N ASP A 168 24.12 -9.76 5.64
CA ASP A 168 25.07 -9.94 4.54
C ASP A 168 24.74 -11.27 3.83
N PRO A 169 24.11 -11.25 2.64
CA PRO A 169 23.68 -12.48 2.00
C PRO A 169 24.81 -13.40 1.57
N MET A 170 25.98 -12.83 1.29
CA MET A 170 27.15 -13.59 0.85
C MET A 170 27.82 -14.34 2.00
N ARG A 171 27.82 -13.76 3.20
CA ARG A 171 28.43 -14.37 4.39
C ARG A 171 27.44 -15.11 5.28
N GLY A 172 26.15 -14.79 5.16
CA GLY A 172 25.12 -15.25 6.09
C GLY A 172 25.16 -14.54 7.45
N ASP A 173 25.98 -13.49 7.59
CA ASP A 173 26.14 -12.77 8.85
C ASP A 173 24.98 -11.81 9.10
N VAL A 174 24.44 -11.82 10.31
CA VAL A 174 23.46 -10.83 10.77
C VAL A 174 23.97 -10.02 11.93
N LYS A 175 23.66 -8.73 11.89
CA LYS A 175 23.93 -7.77 12.94
C LYS A 175 22.67 -7.01 13.27
N THR A 176 22.35 -6.95 14.55
CA THR A 176 21.26 -6.14 15.09
C THR A 176 21.84 -5.00 15.91
N PHE A 177 21.08 -3.90 15.96
CA PHE A 177 21.45 -2.69 16.66
C PHE A 177 20.23 -2.16 17.38
N ASP A 178 20.28 -2.17 18.70
CA ASP A 178 19.20 -1.63 19.53
C ASP A 178 19.21 -0.11 19.49
N TYR A 179 18.08 0.50 19.16
CA TYR A 179 17.89 1.92 19.36
C TYR A 179 17.21 2.15 20.70
N CYS A 180 17.85 2.94 21.57
CA CYS A 180 17.25 3.32 22.84
C CYS A 180 16.36 4.54 22.61
N VAL A 181 15.05 4.32 22.50
CA VAL A 181 14.08 5.40 22.63
C VAL A 181 13.87 5.64 24.12
N LYS A 182 14.74 6.43 24.77
CA LYS A 182 14.49 6.83 26.16
C LYS A 182 13.25 7.73 26.21
N GLU A 183 12.13 7.17 26.65
CA GLU A 183 10.99 7.81 27.33
C GLU A 183 10.42 9.13 26.77
N GLU A 184 10.61 9.46 25.49
CA GLU A 184 9.79 10.48 24.85
C GLU A 184 8.43 9.83 24.53
N SER A 185 7.49 9.99 25.47
CA SER A 185 6.06 9.75 25.26
C SER A 185 5.65 10.31 23.90
N VAL A 186 5.39 9.46 22.90
CA VAL A 186 4.77 9.96 21.68
C VAL A 186 3.27 10.02 21.97
N HIS A 187 2.72 11.23 21.98
CA HIS A 187 1.29 11.37 22.00
C HIS A 187 0.76 11.08 20.60
N SER A 188 0.09 9.95 20.41
CA SER A 188 -0.66 9.71 19.18
C SER A 188 -2.00 10.40 19.31
N GLU A 189 -2.19 11.52 18.61
CA GLU A 189 -3.48 12.22 18.58
C GLU A 189 -4.60 11.38 17.97
N LYS A 190 -4.26 10.44 17.07
CA LYS A 190 -5.24 9.49 16.51
C LYS A 190 -5.84 8.58 17.60
N GLU A 191 -5.02 8.25 18.59
CA GLU A 191 -5.35 7.26 19.61
C GLU A 191 -5.70 7.90 20.97
N ASN A 192 -5.49 9.22 21.13
CA ASN A 192 -5.70 9.96 22.39
C ASN A 192 -4.98 9.35 23.62
N PHE A 193 -3.96 8.51 23.41
CA PHE A 193 -3.14 7.93 24.48
C PHE A 193 -1.64 8.05 24.18
N LYS A 194 -0.86 7.93 25.26
CA LYS A 194 0.61 7.88 25.23
C LYS A 194 1.03 6.57 24.57
N VAL A 195 1.69 6.67 23.43
CA VAL A 195 2.33 5.54 22.78
C VAL A 195 3.68 5.35 23.46
N GLU A 196 3.84 4.19 24.09
CA GLU A 196 5.07 3.81 24.79
C GLU A 196 6.13 3.23 23.84
N ASP A 197 5.75 2.90 22.60
CA ASP A 197 6.60 2.29 21.58
C ASP A 197 6.70 3.17 20.31
N LEU A 198 7.87 3.80 20.13
CA LEU A 198 8.25 4.45 18.87
C LEU A 198 8.63 3.37 17.85
N SER A 199 7.62 2.80 17.19
CA SER A 199 7.84 1.84 16.11
C SER A 199 8.26 2.55 14.82
N PHE A 200 9.47 2.27 14.35
CA PHE A 200 9.93 2.68 13.02
C PHE A 200 9.21 1.89 11.93
N PHE A 201 8.90 2.58 10.83
CA PHE A 201 8.05 2.03 9.76
C PHE A 201 8.75 1.92 8.43
N SER A 202 9.66 2.85 8.15
CA SER A 202 10.34 2.94 6.87
C SER A 202 11.80 3.30 7.07
N LEU A 203 12.64 2.83 6.14
CA LEU A 203 14.07 3.06 6.16
C LEU A 203 14.58 3.33 4.74
N VAL A 204 15.66 4.10 4.65
CA VAL A 204 16.45 4.26 3.42
C VAL A 204 17.93 4.27 3.76
N VAL A 205 18.73 3.68 2.89
CA VAL A 205 20.19 3.75 2.97
C VAL A 205 20.67 4.99 2.22
N SER A 206 21.59 5.76 2.79
CA SER A 206 22.28 6.88 2.15
C SER A 206 23.79 6.81 2.41
N PRO A 207 24.62 7.60 1.72
CA PRO A 207 26.06 7.67 2.00
C PRO A 207 26.40 8.09 3.43
N LYS A 208 25.50 8.78 4.14
CA LYS A 208 25.69 9.17 5.55
C LYS A 208 25.34 8.07 6.54
N GLY A 209 24.62 7.02 6.10
CA GLY A 209 24.14 5.96 6.98
C GLY A 209 22.73 5.50 6.62
N VAL A 210 22.03 4.90 7.59
CA VAL A 210 20.66 4.41 7.41
C VAL A 210 19.69 5.33 8.12
N LEU A 211 18.83 6.01 7.37
CA LEU A 211 17.80 6.90 7.92
C LEU A 211 16.51 6.11 8.14
N LEU A 212 16.01 6.15 9.37
CA LEU A 212 14.77 5.52 9.82
C LEU A 212 13.71 6.61 10.06
N ALA A 213 12.47 6.35 9.66
CA ALA A 213 11.32 7.20 9.96
C ALA A 213 10.23 6.41 10.73
N SER A 214 9.74 7.01 11.82
CA SER A 214 8.65 6.49 12.65
C SER A 214 7.30 6.50 11.93
N LYS A 215 6.35 5.68 12.41
CA LYS A 215 4.96 5.69 11.92
C LYS A 215 4.27 7.06 12.08
N ASP A 216 4.64 7.81 13.13
CA ASP A 216 4.11 9.15 13.40
C ASP A 216 4.68 10.24 12.47
N GLY A 217 5.65 9.91 11.62
CA GLY A 217 6.20 10.83 10.63
C GLY A 217 6.89 12.06 11.21
N GLN A 218 7.26 12.07 12.50
CA GLN A 218 7.89 13.21 13.15
C GLN A 218 9.24 12.84 13.81
N HIS A 219 9.49 11.55 14.02
CA HIS A 219 10.72 11.07 14.64
C HIS A 219 11.58 10.31 13.65
N PHE A 220 12.85 10.71 13.59
CA PHE A 220 13.82 10.14 12.67
C PHE A 220 15.12 9.83 13.38
N LEU A 221 15.70 8.68 13.04
CA LEU A 221 17.01 8.28 13.52
C LEU A 221 17.92 8.03 12.31
N LEU A 222 19.10 8.63 12.33
CA LEU A 222 20.17 8.31 11.40
C LEU A 222 21.17 7.39 12.11
N PHE A 223 21.33 6.18 11.58
CA PHE A 223 22.36 5.26 12.03
C PHE A 223 23.64 5.47 11.23
N ASP A 224 24.71 5.81 11.94
CA ASP A 224 26.05 5.91 11.38
C ASP A 224 26.69 4.51 11.28
N CYS A 225 26.95 4.08 10.04
CA CYS A 225 27.51 2.78 9.74
C CYS A 225 28.98 2.63 10.20
N GLU A 226 29.73 3.71 10.38
CA GLU A 226 31.12 3.68 10.84
C GLU A 226 31.17 3.62 12.37
N THR A 227 30.47 4.54 13.04
CA THR A 227 30.52 4.66 14.50
C THR A 227 29.58 3.70 15.24
N LYS A 228 28.65 3.07 14.51
CA LYS A 228 27.60 2.17 15.03
C LYS A 228 26.70 2.86 16.07
N LYS A 229 26.43 4.14 15.86
CA LYS A 229 25.61 4.97 16.76
C LYS A 229 24.43 5.58 16.03
N PHE A 230 23.38 5.82 16.80
CA PHE A 230 22.23 6.57 16.34
C PHE A 230 22.35 8.04 16.69
N HIS A 231 21.89 8.86 15.76
CA HIS A 231 21.73 10.29 15.94
C HIS A 231 20.28 10.65 15.61
N ARG A 232 19.70 11.56 16.41
CA ARG A 232 18.43 12.18 16.04
C ARG A 232 18.65 12.98 14.77
N TRP A 233 17.92 12.66 13.71
CA TRP A 233 17.93 13.44 12.49
C TRP A 233 16.75 14.39 12.52
N ASN A 234 16.99 15.68 12.28
CA ASN A 234 15.92 16.65 12.15
C ASN A 234 15.80 16.99 10.66
N PRO A 235 14.61 16.84 10.06
CA PRO A 235 14.44 17.17 8.66
C PRO A 235 14.77 18.65 8.40
N PRO A 236 15.35 18.98 7.24
CA PRO A 236 15.64 20.37 6.86
C PRO A 236 14.37 21.18 6.49
N PHE A 237 13.18 20.60 6.69
CA PHE A 237 11.87 21.19 6.44
C PHE A 237 10.96 21.04 7.66
N SER A 238 9.99 21.94 7.77
CA SER A 238 8.99 21.91 8.82
C SER A 238 7.97 20.80 8.57
N LEU A 239 7.65 20.05 9.63
CA LEU A 239 6.60 19.03 9.61
C LEU A 239 5.42 19.49 10.46
N PRO A 240 4.19 19.44 9.94
CA PRO A 240 3.01 19.72 10.73
C PRO A 240 2.77 18.57 11.72
N SER A 241 2.44 18.91 12.96
CA SER A 241 2.02 17.93 13.95
C SER A 241 0.60 17.42 13.73
N HIS A 242 -0.25 18.21 13.06
CA HIS A 242 -1.68 17.93 12.88
C HIS A 242 -2.07 17.93 11.40
N PRO A 243 -2.99 17.05 10.97
CA PRO A 243 -3.55 17.10 9.63
C PRO A 243 -4.20 18.46 9.34
N GLN A 244 -3.88 19.06 8.19
CA GLN A 244 -4.55 20.27 7.72
C GLN A 244 -6.03 20.02 7.37
N SER A 245 -6.40 18.76 7.17
CA SER A 245 -7.75 18.33 6.82
C SER A 245 -8.05 16.95 7.40
N CYS A 246 -9.26 16.78 7.94
CA CYS A 246 -9.79 15.48 8.38
C CYS A 246 -10.34 14.63 7.23
N TYR A 247 -10.23 15.10 5.98
CA TYR A 247 -10.86 14.50 4.81
C TYR A 247 -10.36 13.08 4.50
N TYR A 248 -9.14 12.74 4.88
CA TYR A 248 -8.59 11.39 4.73
C TYR A 248 -7.75 11.03 5.95
N SER A 249 -8.14 9.99 6.68
CA SER A 249 -7.32 9.44 7.75
C SER A 249 -6.36 8.42 7.17
N CYS A 250 -5.08 8.52 7.55
CA CYS A 250 -4.08 7.50 7.26
C CYS A 250 -3.48 7.03 8.59
N PRO A 251 -3.29 5.73 8.81
CA PRO A 251 -2.65 5.22 10.02
C PRO A 251 -1.15 5.53 10.10
N ILE A 252 -0.54 5.97 9.00
CA ILE A 252 0.86 6.39 8.91
C ILE A 252 0.85 7.86 8.55
N THR A 253 1.61 8.69 9.25
CA THR A 253 1.66 10.14 9.00
C THR A 253 2.89 10.58 8.21
N GLY A 254 3.86 9.68 8.03
CA GLY A 254 5.05 9.92 7.22
C GLY A 254 5.61 8.64 6.61
N VAL A 255 6.01 8.68 5.34
CA VAL A 255 6.66 7.55 4.68
C VAL A 255 7.94 8.00 3.99
N LEU A 256 9.05 7.35 4.35
CA LEU A 256 10.34 7.49 3.71
C LEU A 256 10.54 6.36 2.71
N PHE A 257 10.95 6.66 1.49
CA PHE A 257 11.18 5.64 0.47
C PHE A 257 12.19 6.12 -0.57
N ARG A 258 12.81 5.17 -1.26
CA ARG A 258 13.63 5.49 -2.44
C ARG A 258 12.76 5.36 -3.68
N HIS A 259 12.62 6.45 -4.42
CA HIS A 259 11.91 6.43 -5.69
C HIS A 259 12.82 5.86 -6.76
N ILE A 260 12.56 4.62 -7.17
CA ILE A 260 13.29 3.94 -8.23
C ILE A 260 12.74 4.42 -9.58
N SER A 261 13.61 4.85 -10.51
CA SER A 261 13.17 5.17 -11.87
C SER A 261 12.90 3.88 -12.64
N ASP A 262 11.80 3.86 -13.40
CA ASP A 262 11.44 2.76 -14.31
C ASP A 262 12.32 2.71 -15.58
N GLU A 263 13.46 3.43 -15.61
CA GLU A 263 14.37 3.38 -16.74
C GLU A 263 14.90 1.96 -16.91
N ALA A 264 14.74 1.42 -18.12
CA ALA A 264 14.86 0.00 -18.50
C ALA A 264 16.30 -0.56 -18.47
N GLY A 265 17.04 -0.31 -17.38
CA GLY A 265 18.35 -0.88 -17.09
C GLY A 265 18.24 -1.97 -16.03
N SER A 266 18.92 -3.10 -16.26
CA SER A 266 19.04 -4.23 -15.32
C SER A 266 19.70 -3.88 -13.98
N ARG A 267 20.32 -2.69 -13.88
CA ARG A 267 20.75 -2.08 -12.62
C ARG A 267 19.90 -0.85 -12.36
N GLN A 268 18.88 -1.01 -11.52
CA GLN A 268 18.15 0.12 -10.98
C GLN A 268 19.17 1.02 -10.27
N LEU A 269 19.47 2.17 -10.88
CA LEU A 269 20.28 3.18 -10.21
C LEU A 269 19.55 3.58 -8.93
N PRO A 270 20.27 3.89 -7.85
CA PRO A 270 19.63 4.42 -6.66
C PRO A 270 18.91 5.71 -7.01
N GLY A 271 17.60 5.62 -7.18
CA GLY A 271 16.79 6.79 -7.47
C GLY A 271 16.66 7.67 -6.23
N THR A 272 15.97 8.79 -6.31
CA THR A 272 16.01 9.82 -5.26
C THR A 272 15.35 9.37 -3.96
N ILE A 273 15.92 9.76 -2.82
CA ILE A 273 15.24 9.63 -1.52
C ILE A 273 14.03 10.57 -1.50
N ARG A 274 12.88 10.03 -1.11
CA ARG A 274 11.61 10.77 -0.99
C ARG A 274 11.04 10.62 0.41
N TYR A 275 10.40 11.68 0.87
CA TYR A 275 9.57 11.67 2.07
C TYR A 275 8.19 12.23 1.74
N PHE A 276 7.14 11.46 2.05
CA PHE A 276 5.77 11.93 1.94
C PHE A 276 5.21 12.23 3.32
N SER A 277 4.85 13.49 3.54
CA SER A 277 4.20 13.98 4.76
C SER A 277 2.69 13.95 4.56
N MET A 278 1.99 13.15 5.36
CA MET A 278 0.52 13.07 5.28
C MET A 278 -0.21 14.30 5.85
N PRO A 279 0.24 14.92 6.97
CA PRO A 279 -0.50 16.02 7.59
C PRO A 279 -0.76 17.21 6.65
N ASP A 280 0.22 17.57 5.83
CA ASP A 280 0.14 18.63 4.80
C ASP A 280 0.12 18.10 3.36
N ARG A 281 0.17 16.77 3.18
CA ARG A 281 0.15 16.07 1.88
C ARG A 281 1.27 16.53 0.94
N LYS A 282 2.44 16.81 1.49
CA LYS A 282 3.61 17.26 0.73
C LYS A 282 4.58 16.12 0.44
N LEU A 283 5.15 16.15 -0.75
CA LEU A 283 6.20 15.25 -1.18
C LEU A 283 7.53 16.01 -1.21
N TYR A 284 8.56 15.45 -0.58
CA TYR A 284 9.89 16.04 -0.51
C TYR A 284 10.90 15.12 -1.17
N ALA A 285 11.82 15.71 -1.94
CA ALA A 285 13.05 15.09 -2.40
C ALA A 285 14.16 15.42 -1.41
N LEU A 286 14.86 14.43 -0.88
CA LEU A 286 16.04 14.62 -0.05
C LEU A 286 17.30 14.47 -0.91
N SER A 287 18.33 15.27 -0.61
CA SER A 287 19.69 15.00 -1.12
C SER A 287 20.27 13.75 -0.46
N GLU A 288 21.24 13.10 -1.12
CA GLU A 288 21.88 11.89 -0.59
C GLU A 288 22.65 12.15 0.72
N ASP A 289 23.16 13.37 0.92
CA ASP A 289 23.79 13.80 2.18
C ASP A 289 22.78 14.10 3.30
N LEU A 290 21.46 14.05 3.02
CA LEU A 290 20.37 14.34 3.95
C LEU A 290 20.36 15.76 4.54
N GLU A 291 21.14 16.69 3.96
CA GLU A 291 21.25 18.08 4.44
C GLU A 291 20.36 19.06 3.64
N GLY A 292 20.00 18.70 2.41
CA GLY A 292 19.19 19.49 1.51
C GLY A 292 17.87 18.82 1.14
N TYR A 293 16.92 19.63 0.68
CA TYR A 293 15.66 19.13 0.16
C TYR A 293 15.08 20.00 -0.95
N LYS A 294 14.15 19.41 -1.71
CA LYS A 294 13.28 20.11 -2.66
C LYS A 294 11.84 19.61 -2.47
N GLU A 295 10.91 20.52 -2.22
CA GLU A 295 9.48 20.19 -2.28
C GLU A 295 9.07 19.89 -3.73
N ILE A 296 8.37 18.78 -3.91
CA ILE A 296 7.79 18.38 -5.19
C ILE A 296 6.31 18.76 -5.14
N PRO A 297 5.88 19.73 -5.97
CA PRO A 297 4.49 20.14 -5.97
C PRO A 297 3.62 18.99 -6.51
N ILE A 298 2.62 18.57 -5.72
CA ILE A 298 1.56 17.68 -6.19
C ILE A 298 0.50 18.57 -6.82
N GLN A 299 0.40 18.51 -8.15
CA GLN A 299 -0.51 19.33 -8.92
C GLN A 299 -1.36 18.46 -9.84
N PHE A 300 -2.61 18.86 -10.00
CA PHE A 300 -3.54 18.25 -10.94
C PHE A 300 -3.94 19.27 -11.99
N LEU A 301 -3.98 18.84 -13.25
CA LEU A 301 -4.58 19.63 -14.31
C LEU A 301 -6.10 19.57 -14.17
N SER A 302 -6.70 20.63 -13.63
CA SER A 302 -8.14 20.67 -13.37
C SER A 302 -8.99 20.37 -14.61
N LYS A 303 -8.52 20.79 -15.80
CA LYS A 303 -9.18 20.49 -17.07
C LYS A 303 -9.21 18.99 -17.36
N GLU A 304 -8.07 18.31 -17.23
CA GLU A 304 -7.92 16.86 -17.42
C GLU A 304 -8.81 16.09 -16.43
N LEU A 305 -8.78 16.47 -15.14
CA LEU A 305 -9.65 15.84 -14.13
C LEU A 305 -11.13 15.95 -14.51
N LYS A 306 -11.58 17.11 -15.01
CA LYS A 306 -12.97 17.31 -15.44
C LYS A 306 -13.31 16.52 -16.70
N GLU A 307 -12.40 16.44 -17.67
CA GLU A 307 -12.58 15.70 -18.92
C GLU A 307 -12.70 14.18 -18.69
N HIS A 308 -12.07 13.68 -17.62
CA HIS A 308 -12.08 12.26 -17.27
C HIS A 308 -12.91 11.93 -16.01
N CYS A 309 -13.66 12.90 -15.48
CA CYS A 309 -14.53 12.73 -14.32
C CYS A 309 -15.69 11.79 -14.65
N TYR A 310 -15.93 10.78 -13.80
CA TYR A 310 -17.05 9.85 -14.01
C TYR A 310 -18.38 10.48 -13.59
N GLY A 311 -18.38 11.33 -12.55
CA GLY A 311 -19.58 11.85 -11.90
C GLY A 311 -20.37 10.77 -11.15
N PHE A 312 -21.71 10.85 -11.16
CA PHE A 312 -22.58 9.87 -10.52
C PHE A 312 -22.76 8.60 -11.36
N ALA A 313 -22.23 7.48 -10.88
CA ALA A 313 -22.38 6.19 -11.55
C ALA A 313 -22.12 5.01 -10.62
N ARG A 314 -22.48 3.81 -11.08
CA ARG A 314 -21.99 2.54 -10.51
C ARG A 314 -20.48 2.43 -10.70
N HIS A 315 -19.77 1.92 -9.70
CA HIS A 315 -18.30 1.83 -9.76
C HIS A 315 -17.77 0.40 -9.62
N ALA A 316 -18.27 -0.37 -8.66
CA ALA A 316 -17.87 -1.75 -8.42
C ALA A 316 -19.05 -2.52 -7.78
N PRO A 317 -19.03 -3.86 -7.76
CA PRO A 317 -20.07 -4.64 -7.07
C PRO A 317 -20.28 -4.23 -5.60
N TRP A 318 -19.21 -3.83 -4.92
CA TRP A 318 -19.22 -3.34 -3.53
C TRP A 318 -19.31 -1.82 -3.39
N ARG A 319 -19.25 -1.07 -4.50
CA ARG A 319 -19.38 0.39 -4.55
C ARG A 319 -20.41 0.77 -5.61
N ARG A 320 -21.67 0.84 -5.14
CA ARG A 320 -22.89 1.07 -5.92
C ARG A 320 -22.92 2.50 -6.49
N TYR A 321 -24.12 2.96 -6.84
CA TYR A 321 -24.34 4.30 -7.35
C TYR A 321 -23.91 5.39 -6.36
N GLY A 322 -23.04 6.30 -6.82
CA GLY A 322 -22.58 7.46 -6.05
C GLY A 322 -21.72 8.40 -6.89
N CYS A 323 -21.44 9.60 -6.36
CA CYS A 323 -20.48 10.54 -6.93
C CYS A 323 -19.09 10.21 -6.41
N TYR A 324 -18.10 10.12 -7.30
CA TYR A 324 -16.71 9.86 -6.95
C TYR A 324 -15.93 11.15 -6.94
N GLU A 325 -14.94 11.25 -6.05
CA GLU A 325 -14.04 12.39 -6.03
C GLU A 325 -12.85 12.18 -6.95
N ASP A 326 -13.16 11.99 -8.23
CA ASP A 326 -12.20 12.00 -9.32
C ASP A 326 -12.03 13.40 -9.94
N ALA A 327 -12.85 14.36 -9.49
CA ALA A 327 -12.68 15.79 -9.71
C ALA A 327 -13.08 16.59 -8.44
N PHE A 328 -12.86 17.91 -8.48
CA PHE A 328 -13.31 18.81 -7.42
C PHE A 328 -14.81 19.08 -7.55
N HIS A 329 -15.62 18.43 -6.71
CA HIS A 329 -17.05 18.66 -6.62
C HIS A 329 -17.34 19.73 -5.57
N THR A 330 -18.14 20.75 -5.92
CA THR A 330 -18.55 21.81 -4.99
C THR A 330 -20.05 21.73 -4.74
N LEU A 331 -20.49 22.14 -3.55
CA LEU A 331 -21.92 22.18 -3.21
C LEU A 331 -22.73 23.08 -4.18
N PRO A 332 -22.28 24.30 -4.54
CA PRO A 332 -22.99 25.10 -5.54
C PRO A 332 -23.12 24.37 -6.88
N ALA A 333 -22.04 23.76 -7.39
CA ALA A 333 -22.11 23.03 -8.65
C ALA A 333 -23.03 21.80 -8.58
N PHE A 334 -23.15 21.16 -7.41
CA PHE A 334 -24.14 20.11 -7.19
C PHE A 334 -25.58 20.65 -7.24
N LEU A 335 -25.86 21.74 -6.55
CA LEU A 335 -27.20 22.36 -6.51
C LEU A 335 -27.62 22.92 -7.86
N ASP A 336 -26.67 23.45 -8.63
CA ASP A 336 -26.90 24.02 -9.97
C ASP A 336 -26.90 22.95 -11.08
N GLY A 337 -26.61 21.68 -10.76
CA GLY A 337 -26.53 20.60 -11.74
C GLY A 337 -25.36 20.74 -12.72
N THR A 338 -24.28 21.41 -12.32
CA THR A 338 -23.10 21.72 -13.16
C THR A 338 -21.84 20.93 -12.76
N LEU A 339 -22.00 19.87 -11.96
CA LEU A 339 -20.88 18.97 -11.66
C LEU A 339 -20.30 18.34 -12.94
N PRO A 340 -18.98 18.14 -13.00
CA PRO A 340 -18.36 17.39 -14.09
C PRO A 340 -18.78 15.91 -14.06
N GLY A 341 -18.68 15.25 -15.21
CA GLY A 341 -19.06 13.85 -15.39
C GLY A 341 -20.58 13.63 -15.51
N SER A 342 -21.03 12.43 -15.13
CA SER A 342 -22.44 12.05 -15.20
C SER A 342 -23.26 12.76 -14.11
N PRO A 343 -24.43 13.37 -14.45
CA PRO A 343 -25.30 13.99 -13.47
C PRO A 343 -25.98 12.95 -12.55
N PHE A 344 -26.49 13.40 -11.41
CA PHE A 344 -27.28 12.54 -10.53
C PHE A 344 -28.58 12.07 -11.22
N ASP A 345 -28.85 10.77 -11.12
CA ASP A 345 -30.01 10.08 -11.69
C ASP A 345 -30.62 9.18 -10.60
N SER A 346 -31.78 9.58 -10.10
CA SER A 346 -32.47 8.87 -9.01
C SER A 346 -32.98 7.50 -9.44
N VAL A 347 -33.35 7.32 -10.71
CA VAL A 347 -33.86 6.05 -11.23
C VAL A 347 -32.72 5.03 -11.27
N LYS A 348 -31.56 5.42 -11.81
CA LYS A 348 -30.37 4.57 -11.80
C LYS A 348 -29.91 4.25 -10.39
N ALA A 349 -29.95 5.23 -9.49
CA ALA A 349 -29.59 5.01 -8.09
C ALA A 349 -30.47 3.91 -7.46
N ILE A 350 -31.79 4.02 -7.59
CA ILE A 350 -32.73 3.03 -7.05
C ILE A 350 -32.49 1.64 -7.66
N GLN A 351 -32.35 1.55 -8.99
CA GLN A 351 -32.09 0.29 -9.69
C GLN A 351 -30.81 -0.41 -9.18
N ASP A 352 -29.72 0.35 -9.00
CA ASP A 352 -28.44 -0.19 -8.54
C ASP A 352 -28.50 -0.72 -7.09
N TYR A 353 -29.21 0.00 -6.21
CA TYR A 353 -29.35 -0.39 -4.81
C TYR A 353 -30.38 -1.51 -4.60
N GLN A 354 -31.40 -1.63 -5.47
CA GLN A 354 -32.35 -2.74 -5.46
C GLN A 354 -31.70 -4.12 -5.64
N GLU A 355 -30.51 -4.20 -6.22
CA GLU A 355 -29.76 -5.46 -6.33
C GLU A 355 -29.25 -5.99 -4.99
N ILE A 356 -29.11 -5.15 -3.96
CA ILE A 356 -28.53 -5.54 -2.66
C ILE A 356 -29.39 -5.19 -1.45
N ILE A 357 -30.44 -4.39 -1.64
CA ILE A 357 -31.38 -4.01 -0.59
C ILE A 357 -32.72 -4.66 -0.86
N GLU A 358 -33.14 -5.55 0.04
CA GLU A 358 -34.54 -5.96 0.11
C GLU A 358 -35.39 -4.79 0.63
N ASN A 359 -36.56 -4.56 0.02
CA ASN A 359 -37.50 -3.50 0.42
C ASN A 359 -37.00 -2.06 0.19
N ALA A 360 -36.34 -1.84 -0.96
CA ALA A 360 -35.96 -0.51 -1.46
C ALA A 360 -37.16 0.41 -1.81
N ASP A 361 -38.40 -0.06 -1.62
CA ASP A 361 -39.65 0.68 -1.81
C ASP A 361 -40.04 1.56 -0.61
N GLY A 362 -39.20 1.61 0.44
CA GLY A 362 -39.45 2.39 1.66
C GLY A 362 -40.40 1.70 2.65
N THR A 363 -40.80 0.46 2.41
CA THR A 363 -41.77 -0.28 3.26
C THR A 363 -41.13 -1.21 4.29
N CYS A 364 -39.80 -1.19 4.41
CA CYS A 364 -39.03 -2.07 5.30
C CYS A 364 -39.58 -2.12 6.74
N GLY A 365 -39.95 -0.95 7.30
CA GLY A 365 -40.53 -0.88 8.65
C GLY A 365 -41.85 -1.64 8.79
N GLN A 366 -42.74 -1.57 7.81
CA GLN A 366 -44.02 -2.29 7.82
C GLN A 366 -43.80 -3.80 7.70
N LYS A 367 -42.98 -4.23 6.74
CA LYS A 367 -42.68 -5.66 6.52
C LYS A 367 -41.99 -6.30 7.73
N THR A 368 -41.05 -5.57 8.36
CA THR A 368 -40.40 -6.02 9.59
C THR A 368 -41.41 -6.14 10.73
N HIS A 369 -42.28 -5.13 10.91
CA HIS A 369 -43.33 -5.16 11.92
C HIS A 369 -44.28 -6.36 11.74
N GLU A 370 -44.74 -6.63 10.52
CA GLU A 370 -45.60 -7.77 10.22
C GLU A 370 -44.90 -9.11 10.46
N ALA A 371 -43.63 -9.24 10.04
CA ALA A 371 -42.85 -10.45 10.28
C ALA A 371 -42.70 -10.75 11.77
N VAL A 372 -42.32 -9.75 12.58
CA VAL A 372 -42.20 -9.87 14.05
C VAL A 372 -43.54 -10.22 14.68
N LYS A 373 -44.63 -9.55 14.27
CA LYS A 373 -45.98 -9.83 14.75
C LYS A 373 -46.40 -11.27 14.47
N ASN A 374 -46.14 -11.77 13.27
CA ASN A 374 -46.45 -13.15 12.88
C ASN A 374 -45.64 -14.18 13.67
N ILE A 375 -44.36 -13.92 13.95
CA ILE A 375 -43.52 -14.79 14.80
C ILE A 375 -44.10 -14.89 16.22
N LEU A 376 -44.44 -13.74 16.83
CA LEU A 376 -45.03 -13.70 18.18
C LEU A 376 -46.40 -14.41 18.24
N MET A 377 -47.24 -14.23 17.22
CA MET A 377 -48.53 -14.91 17.11
C MET A 377 -48.41 -16.43 16.87
N ASN A 378 -47.35 -16.90 16.21
CA ASN A 378 -47.12 -18.32 16.00
C ASN A 378 -46.47 -19.01 17.21
N GLN A 379 -45.59 -18.32 17.95
CA GLN A 379 -45.02 -18.83 19.20
C GLN A 379 -46.08 -19.02 20.30
N SER A 380 -47.07 -18.13 20.35
CA SER A 380 -48.23 -18.27 21.25
C SER A 380 -49.19 -19.41 20.89
N LYS A 381 -49.09 -19.99 19.69
CA LYS A 381 -49.89 -21.15 19.25
C LYS A 381 -49.18 -22.50 19.40
N GLY A 382 -47.85 -22.53 19.54
CA GLY A 382 -47.04 -23.75 19.68
C GLY A 382 -46.78 -24.22 21.11
N GLY A 383 -47.27 -23.51 22.12
CA GLY A 383 -47.09 -23.82 23.55
C GLY A 383 -48.36 -24.36 24.22
N ARG A 384 -48.99 -25.39 23.65
CA ARG A 384 -50.04 -26.18 24.31
C ARG A 384 -49.79 -27.66 24.18
#